data_AF-A0A7C7E5K5-F1
#
_entry.id   AF-A0A7C7E5K5-F1
#
_cell.length_a   1.000
_cell.length_b   1.000
_cell.length_c   1.000
_cell.angle_alpha   90.00
_cell.angle_beta   90.00
_cell.angle_gamma   90.00
#
_symmetry.space_group_name_H-M   'P 1'
#
loop_
_entity.id
_entity.type
_entity.pdbx_description
1 polymer ?
#
loop_
_entity_poly.entity_id
_entity_poly.type
_entity_poly.pdbx_seq_one_letter_code
_entity_poly.pdbx_strand_id
1 'polypeptide(L)'
;MNRTEEKLFRKKERIEKLKHIWMLMLCLIFFLTMLYIADIRTSALVSKKDGSYAFLLKIENDKFLRIDIAGETYRFNIESLIMFANQTLERLKETLRVMITKLGS
;
A
#
# COMPACT_ATOMS: atom_id res chain seq x y z
N MET A 1 21.45 22.12 56.75
CA MET A 1 21.64 21.86 55.31
C MET A 1 22.67 22.85 54.80
N ASN A 2 23.76 22.39 54.19
CA ASN A 2 24.91 23.24 53.86
C ASN A 2 24.65 24.01 52.55
N ARG A 3 25.13 25.25 52.42
CA ARG A 3 24.84 26.15 51.27
C ARG A 3 25.26 25.55 49.91
N THR A 4 26.23 24.63 49.94
CA THR A 4 26.73 23.88 48.78
C THR A 4 25.78 22.77 48.34
N GLU A 5 25.09 22.12 49.29
CA GLU A 5 24.13 21.04 49.03
C GLU A 5 22.87 21.57 48.35
N GLU A 6 22.38 22.74 48.77
CA GLU A 6 21.24 23.40 48.11
C GLU A 6 21.52 23.76 46.65
N LYS A 7 22.75 24.20 46.33
CA LYS A 7 23.13 24.53 44.95
C LYS A 7 23.17 23.29 44.07
N LEU A 8 23.65 22.16 44.61
CA LEU A 8 23.67 20.87 43.93
C LEU A 8 22.26 20.34 43.67
N PHE A 9 21.37 20.39 44.67
CA PHE A 9 19.96 19.99 44.53
C PHE A 9 19.23 20.81 43.47
N ARG A 10 19.34 22.15 43.50
CA ARG A 10 18.71 23.02 42.50
C ARG A 10 19.29 22.84 41.09
N LYS A 11 20.53 22.38 40.95
CA LYS A 11 21.12 22.06 39.65
C LYS A 11 20.56 20.73 39.12
N LYS A 12 20.43 19.72 39.99
CA LYS A 12 19.88 18.40 39.64
C LYS A 12 18.41 18.49 39.25
N GLU A 13 17.61 19.23 40.01
CA GLU A 13 16.19 19.47 39.72
C GLU A 13 15.98 20.19 38.38
N ARG A 14 16.84 21.15 38.02
CA ARG A 14 16.81 21.82 36.72
C ARG A 14 17.12 20.86 35.56
N ILE A 15 18.07 19.94 35.75
CA ILE A 15 18.43 18.94 34.73
C ILE A 15 17.28 17.95 34.53
N GLU A 16 16.63 17.48 35.61
CA GLU A 16 15.46 16.60 35.49
C GLU A 16 14.29 17.29 34.78
N LYS A 17 13.98 18.54 35.14
CA LYS A 17 12.96 19.33 34.45
C LYS A 17 13.27 19.49 32.95
N LEU A 18 14.53 19.76 32.60
CA LEU A 18 14.95 19.84 31.19
C LEU A 18 14.76 18.50 30.47
N LYS A 19 15.07 17.38 31.12
CA LYS A 19 14.93 16.04 30.54
C LYS A 19 13.47 15.72 30.21
N HIS A 20 12.54 16.08 31.10
CA HIS A 20 11.11 15.90 30.85
C HIS A 20 10.61 16.78 29.71
N ILE A 21 11.02 18.04 29.65
CA ILE A 21 10.68 18.95 28.54
C ILE A 21 11.22 18.40 27.22
N TRP A 22 12.46 17.91 27.20
CA TRP A 22 13.07 17.31 26.01
C TRP A 22 12.32 16.08 25.53
N MET A 23 11.86 15.23 26.46
CA MET A 23 11.06 14.05 26.14
C MET A 23 9.71 14.44 25.52
N LEU A 24 9.03 15.46 26.07
CA LEU A 24 7.78 15.97 25.50
C LEU A 24 7.99 16.56 24.10
N MET A 25 9.09 17.28 23.87
CA MET A 25 9.43 17.80 22.54
C MET A 25 9.69 16.68 21.53
N LEU A 26 10.37 15.61 21.94
CA LEU A 26 10.55 14.43 21.09
C LEU A 26 9.20 13.79 20.72
N CYS A 27 8.30 13.62 21.69
CA CYS A 27 6.96 13.10 21.44
C CYS A 27 6.17 14.00 20.46
N LEU A 28 6.27 15.32 20.61
CA LEU A 28 5.63 16.28 19.72
C LEU A 28 6.18 16.17 18.29
N ILE A 29 7.50 16.07 18.12
CA ILE A 29 8.13 15.88 16.81
C ILE A 29 7.66 14.58 16.16
N PHE A 30 7.62 13.47 16.91
CA PHE A 30 7.11 12.20 16.41
C PHE A 30 5.64 12.27 16.00
N PHE A 31 4.81 12.99 16.76
CA PHE A 31 3.42 13.19 16.40
C PHE A 31 3.27 13.99 15.10
N LEU A 32 4.03 15.08 14.96
CA LEU A 32 4.01 15.92 13.75
C LEU A 32 4.54 15.17 12.53
N THR A 33 5.58 14.35 12.67
CA THR A 33 6.09 13.53 11.55
C THR A 33 5.08 12.47 11.12
N MET A 34 4.40 11.80 12.06
CA MET A 34 3.31 10.89 11.74
C MET A 34 2.17 11.61 11.00
N LEU A 35 1.78 12.79 11.47
CA LEU A 35 0.74 13.59 10.83
C LEU A 35 1.14 14.02 9.42
N TYR A 36 2.38 14.46 9.22
CA TYR A 36 2.91 14.82 7.91
C TYR A 36 2.97 13.64 6.94
N ILE A 37 3.42 12.47 7.40
CA ILE A 37 3.43 11.24 6.57
C ILE A 37 2.01 10.84 6.20
N ALA A 38 1.08 10.87 7.17
CA ALA A 38 -0.32 10.55 6.93
C ALA A 38 -0.97 11.54 5.95
N ASP A 39 -0.66 12.83 6.06
CA ASP A 39 -1.19 13.86 5.18
C ASP A 39 -0.62 13.74 3.76
N ILE A 40 0.68 13.43 3.60
CA ILE A 40 1.26 13.11 2.29
C ILE A 40 0.58 11.88 1.68
N ARG A 41 0.39 10.82 2.45
CA ARG A 41 -0.27 9.59 1.97
C ARG A 41 -1.71 9.86 1.55
N THR A 42 -2.43 10.63 2.36
CA THR A 42 -3.81 11.02 2.10
C THR A 42 -3.90 11.94 0.89
N SER A 43 -3.03 12.95 0.78
CA SER A 43 -2.95 13.87 -0.35
C SER A 43 -2.53 13.18 -1.65
N ALA A 44 -1.65 12.18 -1.58
CA ALA A 44 -1.29 11.35 -2.73
C ALA A 44 -2.46 10.46 -3.19
N LEU A 45 -3.29 9.97 -2.26
CA LEU A 45 -4.54 9.28 -2.59
C LEU A 45 -5.60 10.25 -3.17
N VAL A 46 -5.76 11.43 -2.58
CA VAL A 46 -6.79 12.41 -2.94
C VAL A 46 -6.46 13.11 -4.27
N SER A 47 -5.19 13.31 -4.62
CA SER A 47 -4.82 13.97 -5.88
C SER A 47 -5.06 13.10 -7.13
N LYS A 48 -5.24 11.78 -6.98
CA LYS A 48 -5.65 10.90 -8.08
C LYS A 48 -7.17 10.76 -8.09
N LYS A 49 -7.80 11.69 -8.81
CA LYS A 49 -9.26 11.90 -9.01
C LYS A 49 -10.08 10.66 -9.42
N ASP A 50 -9.44 9.55 -9.80
CA ASP A 50 -10.10 8.29 -10.19
C ASP A 50 -9.75 7.07 -9.29
N GLY A 51 -8.91 7.26 -8.27
CA GLY A 51 -8.34 6.17 -7.46
C GLY A 51 -9.11 5.89 -6.18
N SER A 52 -10.41 5.57 -6.27
CA SER A 52 -11.22 5.21 -5.08
C SER A 52 -10.88 3.83 -4.48
N TYR A 53 -9.89 3.14 -5.04
CA TYR A 53 -9.53 1.76 -4.70
C TYR A 53 -8.02 1.61 -4.59
N ALA A 54 -7.55 1.00 -3.49
CA ALA A 54 -6.13 0.66 -3.29
C ALA A 54 -5.63 -0.41 -4.28
N PHE A 55 -6.58 -1.17 -4.85
CA PHE A 55 -6.37 -2.19 -5.86
C PHE A 55 -7.58 -2.21 -6.81
N LEU A 56 -7.38 -1.92 -8.10
CA LEU A 56 -8.43 -2.02 -9.12
C LEU A 56 -7.93 -2.87 -10.28
N LEU A 57 -8.63 -3.97 -10.54
CA LEU A 57 -8.51 -4.74 -11.78
C LEU A 57 -9.69 -4.40 -12.68
N LYS A 58 -9.42 -3.83 -13.85
CA LYS A 58 -10.45 -3.50 -14.84
C LYS A 58 -9.99 -3.88 -16.24
N ILE A 59 -10.85 -4.58 -16.97
CA ILE A 59 -10.65 -4.83 -18.39
C ILE A 59 -11.16 -3.59 -19.15
N GLU A 60 -10.28 -2.90 -19.87
CA GLU A 60 -10.59 -1.76 -20.73
C GLU A 60 -10.53 -2.20 -22.21
N ASN A 61 -11.59 -1.89 -22.96
CA ASN A 61 -11.70 -2.15 -24.41
C ASN A 61 -11.42 -3.60 -24.85
N ASP A 62 -11.73 -4.60 -24.00
CA ASP A 62 -11.57 -6.05 -24.25
C ASP A 62 -10.14 -6.54 -24.56
N LYS A 63 -9.16 -5.64 -24.58
CA LYS A 63 -7.78 -5.91 -25.00
C LYS A 63 -6.75 -5.49 -23.97
N PHE A 64 -7.12 -4.62 -23.03
CA PHE A 64 -6.21 -4.10 -22.02
C PHE A 64 -6.67 -4.46 -20.62
N LEU A 65 -5.78 -5.05 -19.83
CA LEU A 65 -5.95 -5.20 -18.39
C LEU A 65 -5.32 -4.00 -17.72
N ARG A 66 -6.15 -3.17 -17.09
CA ARG A 66 -5.73 -2.11 -16.20
C ARG A 66 -5.61 -2.66 -14.78
N ILE A 67 -4.43 -2.50 -14.20
CA ILE A 67 -4.15 -2.84 -12.81
C ILE A 67 -3.71 -1.55 -12.12
N ASP A 68 -4.53 -1.03 -11.21
CA ASP A 68 -4.15 0.07 -10.34
C ASP A 68 -3.69 -0.51 -8.99
N ILE A 69 -2.44 -0.29 -8.60
CA ILE A 69 -1.87 -0.73 -7.31
C ILE A 69 -1.29 0.49 -6.61
N ALA A 70 -1.76 0.79 -5.40
CA ALA A 70 -1.20 1.86 -4.56
C ALA A 70 -1.05 3.22 -5.29
N GLY A 71 -1.95 3.49 -6.23
CA GLY A 71 -1.95 4.71 -7.04
C GLY A 71 -1.13 4.63 -8.33
N GLU A 72 -0.38 3.57 -8.61
CA GLU A 72 0.24 3.37 -9.93
C GLU A 72 -0.66 2.56 -10.86
N THR A 73 -0.83 3.05 -12.08
CA THR A 73 -1.66 2.42 -13.12
C THR A 73 -0.76 1.69 -14.10
N TYR A 74 -0.91 0.37 -14.14
CA TYR A 74 -0.26 -0.51 -15.10
C TYR A 74 -1.29 -0.95 -16.15
N ARG A 75 -0.92 -0.86 -17.43
CA ARG A 75 -1.75 -1.32 -18.54
C ARG A 75 -1.03 -2.44 -19.27
N PHE A 76 -1.61 -3.64 -19.23
CA PHE A 76 -1.09 -4.80 -19.93
C PHE A 76 -1.99 -5.11 -21.13
N ASN A 77 -1.39 -5.31 -22.30
CA ASN A 77 -2.13 -5.88 -23.43
C ASN A 77 -2.33 -7.38 -23.17
N ILE A 78 -3.60 -7.80 -23.07
CA ILE A 78 -4.00 -9.19 -22.83
C ILE A 78 -4.55 -9.88 -24.08
N GLU A 79 -4.57 -9.21 -25.23
CA GLU A 79 -5.15 -9.73 -26.48
C GLU A 79 -4.50 -11.06 -26.91
N SER A 80 -3.18 -11.16 -26.80
CA SER A 80 -2.43 -12.39 -27.11
C SER A 80 -2.74 -13.53 -26.13
N LEU A 81 -2.92 -13.19 -24.84
CA LEU A 81 -3.27 -14.11 -23.77
C LEU A 81 -4.70 -14.66 -23.95
N ILE A 82 -5.65 -13.81 -24.33
CA ILE A 82 -7.03 -14.20 -24.63
C ILE A 82 -7.08 -15.11 -25.86
N MET A 83 -6.35 -14.79 -26.93
CA MET A 83 -6.26 -15.64 -28.12
C MET A 83 -5.70 -17.02 -27.78
N PHE A 84 -4.60 -17.08 -27.01
CA PHE A 84 -3.99 -18.34 -26.61
C PHE A 84 -4.92 -19.18 -25.73
N ALA A 85 -5.63 -18.54 -24.79
CA ALA A 85 -6.60 -19.19 -23.93
C ALA A 85 -7.74 -19.81 -24.73
N ASN A 86 -8.30 -19.07 -25.70
CA ASN A 86 -9.38 -19.55 -26.56
C ASN A 86 -8.94 -20.74 -27.44
N GLN A 87 -7.76 -20.66 -28.07
CA GLN A 87 -7.23 -21.78 -28.87
C GLN A 87 -7.01 -23.04 -28.03
N THR A 88 -6.49 -22.87 -26.81
CA THR A 88 -6.29 -23.99 -25.88
C THR A 88 -7.63 -24.61 -25.48
N LEU A 89 -8.63 -23.77 -25.20
CA LEU A 89 -9.95 -24.20 -24.76
C LEU A 89 -10.73 -24.91 -25.88
N GLU A 90 -10.58 -24.48 -27.13
CA GLU A 90 -11.13 -25.19 -28.30
C GLU A 90 -10.51 -26.58 -28.48
N ARG A 91 -9.17 -26.68 -28.42
CA ARG A 91 -8.48 -27.97 -28.48
C ARG A 91 -8.90 -28.91 -27.35
N LEU A 92 -9.12 -28.36 -26.15
CA LEU A 92 -9.56 -29.14 -24.99
C LEU A 92 -11.00 -29.65 -25.18
N LYS A 93 -11.89 -28.82 -25.73
CA LYS A 93 -13.25 -29.23 -26.09
C LYS A 93 -13.27 -30.30 -27.18
N GLU A 94 -12.43 -30.19 -28.21
CA GLU A 94 -12.31 -31.22 -29.25
C GLU A 94 -11.82 -32.54 -28.67
N THR A 95 -10.79 -32.49 -27.81
CA THR A 95 -10.25 -33.68 -27.17
C THR A 95 -11.30 -34.35 -26.26
N LEU A 96 -12.06 -33.56 -25.51
CA LEU A 96 -13.18 -34.05 -24.70
C LEU A 96 -14.29 -34.67 -25.55
N ARG A 97 -14.68 -34.05 -26.67
CA ARG A 97 -15.66 -34.64 -27.60
C ARG A 97 -15.19 -35.97 -28.13
N VAL A 98 -13.94 -36.05 -28.59
CA VAL A 98 -13.35 -37.31 -29.10
C VAL A 98 -13.35 -38.38 -28.03
N MET A 99 -13.00 -38.04 -26.79
CA MET A 99 -12.98 -38.96 -25.67
C MET A 99 -14.40 -39.46 -25.31
N ILE A 100 -15.39 -38.57 -25.26
CA ILE A 100 -16.81 -38.93 -25.03
C ILE A 100 -17.34 -39.83 -26.15
N THR A 101 -17.03 -39.54 -27.42
CA THR A 101 -17.45 -40.40 -28.55
C THR A 101 -16.78 -41.76 -28.55
N LYS A 102 -15.56 -41.89 -28.02
CA LYS A 102 -14.85 -43.18 -27.86
C LYS A 102 -15.32 -44.01 -26.67
N LEU A 103 -15.85 -43.36 -25.63
CA LEU A 103 -16.40 -44.03 -24.44
C LEU A 103 -17.87 -44.45 -24.62
N GLY A 104 -18.57 -43.85 -25.57
CA GLY A 104 -19.96 -44.17 -25.91
C GLY A 104 -20.14 -45.19 -27.05
N SER A 105 -19.05 -45.73 -27.62
CA SER A 105 -19.05 -46.86 -28.56
C SER A 105 -18.47 -48.11 -27.92
#